data_AF-C9ZFM3-F1
#
_entry.id   AF-C9ZFM3-F1
#
_cell.length_a   1.000
_cell.length_b   1.000
_cell.length_c   1.000
_cell.angle_alpha   90.00
_cell.angle_beta   90.00
_cell.angle_gamma   90.00
#
_symmetry.space_group_name_H-M   'P 1'
#
loop_
_entity.id
_entity.type
_entity.pdbx_description
1 polymer ?
#
loop_
_entity_poly.entity_id
_entity_poly.type
_entity_poly.pdbx_seq_one_letter_code
_entity_poly.pdbx_strand_id
1 'polypeptide(L)'
;MDLATIGAVLAFIGVLSGSVVTYLGKRGENANARLNSEMDQIQEERDGLRGQLATRDARIAELLELRVTDQRQLLADQVEIARLRVRIVELGGDPS
;
A
#
# COMPACT_ATOMS: atom_id res chain seq x y z
N MET A 1 70.16 2.88 5.69
CA MET A 1 69.12 3.14 4.66
C MET A 1 69.11 4.65 4.43
N ASP A 2 69.10 5.09 3.17
CA ASP A 2 69.11 6.52 2.81
C ASP A 2 67.71 7.14 3.00
N LEU A 3 67.65 8.44 3.28
CA LEU A 3 66.42 9.21 3.54
C LEU A 3 65.45 9.13 2.36
N ALA A 4 65.99 9.07 1.14
CA ALA A 4 65.23 8.89 -0.09
C ALA A 4 64.50 7.54 -0.13
N THR A 5 65.12 6.47 0.35
CA THR A 5 64.51 5.14 0.41
C THR A 5 63.36 5.10 1.42
N ILE A 6 63.53 5.75 2.58
CA ILE A 6 62.48 5.85 3.60
C ILE A 6 61.29 6.68 3.08
N GLY A 7 61.57 7.82 2.43
CA GLY A 7 60.55 8.65 1.80
C GLY A 7 59.76 7.92 0.72
N ALA A 8 60.44 7.14 -0.13
CA ALA A 8 59.81 6.35 -1.18
C ALA A 8 58.87 5.26 -0.63
N VAL A 9 59.28 4.56 0.43
CA VAL A 9 58.45 3.54 1.10
C VAL A 9 57.19 4.17 1.71
N LEU A 10 57.35 5.30 2.40
CA LEU A 10 56.21 6.01 3.01
C LEU A 10 55.23 6.54 1.95
N ALA A 11 55.75 7.10 0.85
CA ALA A 11 54.92 7.56 -0.26
C ALA A 11 54.13 6.39 -0.89
N PHE A 12 54.78 5.24 -1.08
CA PHE A 12 54.13 4.05 -1.62
C PHE A 12 53.02 3.52 -0.70
N ILE A 13 53.28 3.43 0.61
CA ILE A 13 52.26 3.05 1.60
C ILE A 13 51.11 4.05 1.57
N GLY A 14 51.39 5.36 1.54
CA GLY A 14 50.35 6.39 1.47
C GLY A 14 49.44 6.25 0.23
N VAL A 15 50.01 5.99 -0.94
CA VAL A 15 49.24 5.77 -2.18
C VAL A 15 48.42 4.49 -2.11
N LEU A 16 48.98 3.39 -1.60
CA LEU A 16 48.25 2.13 -1.44
C LEU A 16 47.11 2.24 -0.43
N SER A 17 47.33 2.86 0.72
CA SER A 17 46.28 3.07 1.71
C SER A 17 45.19 4.00 1.17
N GLY A 18 45.56 5.07 0.47
CA GLY A 18 44.61 5.97 -0.18
C GLY A 18 43.77 5.30 -1.27
N SER A 19 44.38 4.43 -2.08
CA SER A 19 43.67 3.72 -3.15
C SER A 19 42.64 2.71 -2.61
N VAL A 20 42.96 2.03 -1.49
CA VAL A 20 42.01 1.12 -0.82
C VAL A 20 40.83 1.88 -0.22
N VAL A 21 41.09 2.99 0.49
CA VAL A 21 40.03 3.81 1.09
C VAL A 21 39.10 4.38 0.02
N THR A 22 39.65 4.91 -1.07
CA THR A 22 38.84 5.45 -2.17
C THR A 22 38.03 4.36 -2.89
N TYR A 23 38.59 3.16 -3.08
CA TYR A 23 37.87 2.03 -3.65
C TYR A 23 36.69 1.58 -2.76
N LEU A 24 36.92 1.43 -1.46
CA LEU A 24 35.86 1.06 -0.51
C LEU A 24 34.80 2.15 -0.37
N GLY A 25 35.21 3.43 -0.37
CA GLY A 25 34.30 4.57 -0.35
C GLY A 25 33.31 4.54 -1.51
N LYS A 26 33.81 4.43 -2.75
CA LYS A 26 32.95 4.36 -3.96
C LYS A 26 32.00 3.16 -3.94
N ARG A 27 32.46 2.01 -3.43
CA ARG A 27 31.61 0.81 -3.34
C ARG A 27 30.55 0.96 -2.25
N GLY A 28 30.89 1.61 -1.15
CA GLY A 28 29.95 1.97 -0.09
C GLY A 28 28.89 2.95 -0.58
N GLU A 29 29.27 4.00 -1.29
CA GLU A 29 28.35 4.97 -1.90
C GLU A 29 27.37 4.28 -2.86
N ASN A 30 27.85 3.40 -3.74
CA ASN A 30 27.00 2.67 -4.67
C ASN A 30 26.04 1.70 -3.96
N ALA A 31 26.50 1.01 -2.91
CA ALA A 31 25.63 0.12 -2.13
C ALA A 31 24.55 0.90 -1.38
N ASN A 32 24.93 2.04 -0.78
CA ASN A 32 24.00 2.88 -0.04
C ASN A 32 22.96 3.53 -0.96
N ALA A 33 23.37 4.00 -2.14
CA ALA A 33 22.45 4.55 -3.14
C ALA A 33 21.43 3.51 -3.62
N ARG A 34 21.86 2.26 -3.84
CA ARG A 34 20.96 1.15 -4.18
C ARG A 34 19.98 0.83 -3.07
N LEU A 35 20.45 0.70 -1.83
CA LEU A 35 19.60 0.44 -0.68
C LEU A 35 18.56 1.55 -0.47
N ASN A 36 18.96 2.82 -0.65
CA ASN A 36 18.04 3.93 -0.52
C ASN A 36 16.96 3.89 -1.60
N SER A 37 17.34 3.63 -2.86
CA SER A 37 16.39 3.47 -3.97
C SER A 37 15.41 2.31 -3.75
N GLU A 38 15.89 1.15 -3.31
CA GLU A 38 15.04 -0.01 -2.98
C GLU A 38 14.08 0.33 -1.83
N MET A 39 14.55 1.06 -0.83
CA MET A 39 13.74 1.47 0.31
C MET A 39 12.66 2.50 -0.07
N ASP A 40 12.99 3.45 -0.95
CA ASP A 40 12.05 4.42 -1.50
C ASP A 40 10.96 3.72 -2.31
N GLN A 41 11.34 2.77 -3.17
CA GLN A 41 10.38 1.96 -3.94
C GLN A 41 9.45 1.15 -3.02
N ILE A 42 9.98 0.51 -1.99
CA ILE A 42 9.18 -0.25 -1.02
C ILE A 42 8.20 0.66 -0.26
N GLN A 43 8.62 1.89 0.07
CA GLN A 43 7.74 2.87 0.70
C GLN A 43 6.60 3.27 -0.23
N GLU A 44 6.91 3.57 -1.49
CA GLU A 44 5.90 3.92 -2.50
C GLU A 44 4.90 2.78 -2.73
N GLU A 45 5.37 1.55 -2.90
CA GLU A 45 4.49 0.37 -3.06
C GLU A 45 3.60 0.15 -1.83
N ARG A 46 4.17 0.28 -0.62
CA ARG A 46 3.42 0.16 0.63
C ARG A 46 2.33 1.22 0.73
N ASP A 47 2.65 2.47 0.43
CA ASP A 47 1.71 3.58 0.54
C ASP A 47 0.63 3.48 -0.54
N GLY A 48 0.99 3.05 -1.76
CA GLY A 48 0.05 2.71 -2.82
C GLY A 48 -0.92 1.59 -2.41
N LEU A 49 -0.42 0.51 -1.82
CA LEU A 49 -1.26 -0.59 -1.32
C LEU A 49 -2.17 -0.16 -0.17
N ARG A 50 -1.68 0.68 0.75
CA ARG A 50 -2.50 1.25 1.82
C ARG A 50 -3.63 2.12 1.27
N GLY A 51 -3.36 2.94 0.26
CA GLY A 51 -4.39 3.74 -0.42
C GLY A 51 -5.43 2.87 -1.13
N GLN A 52 -5.00 1.79 -1.79
CA GLN A 52 -5.92 0.84 -2.42
C GLN A 52 -6.79 0.11 -1.40
N LEU A 53 -6.24 -0.29 -0.26
CA LEU A 53 -6.99 -0.93 0.83
C LEU A 53 -8.04 0.04 1.39
N ALA A 54 -7.66 1.27 1.74
CA ALA A 54 -8.60 2.27 2.23
C ALA A 54 -9.75 2.53 1.25
N THR A 55 -9.44 2.59 -0.06
CA THR A 55 -10.46 2.76 -1.11
C THR A 55 -11.39 1.56 -1.20
N ARG A 56 -10.87 0.34 -1.11
CA ARG A 56 -11.69 -0.88 -1.12
C ARG A 56 -12.58 -0.97 0.11
N ASP A 57 -12.05 -0.68 1.29
CA ASP A 57 -12.80 -0.70 2.54
C ASP A 57 -13.95 0.33 2.51
N ALA A 58 -13.69 1.54 2.00
CA ALA A 58 -14.73 2.55 1.80
C ALA A 58 -15.85 2.07 0.86
N ARG A 59 -15.49 1.45 -0.28
CA ARG A 59 -16.47 0.87 -1.22
C ARG A 59 -17.27 -0.28 -0.61
N ILE A 60 -16.62 -1.13 0.20
CA ILE A 60 -17.30 -2.23 0.89
C ILE A 60 -18.31 -1.66 1.90
N ALA A 61 -17.93 -0.65 2.67
CA ALA A 61 -18.82 0.02 3.62
C ALA A 61 -20.05 0.62 2.91
N GLU A 62 -19.84 1.35 1.80
CA GLU A 62 -20.91 1.93 0.99
C GLU A 62 -21.87 0.85 0.44
N LEU A 63 -21.33 -0.24 -0.10
CA LEU A 63 -22.15 -1.36 -0.62
C LEU A 63 -22.94 -2.06 0.48
N LEU A 64 -22.38 -2.17 1.69
CA LEU A 64 -23.10 -2.73 2.84
C LEU A 64 -24.23 -1.80 3.29
N GLU A 65 -24.02 -0.49 3.33
CA GLU A 65 -25.07 0.49 3.65
C GLU A 65 -26.20 0.46 2.62
N LEU A 66 -25.87 0.43 1.33
CA LEU A 66 -26.84 0.28 0.24
C LEU A 66 -27.64 -1.01 0.39
N ARG A 67 -26.97 -2.16 0.62
CA ARG A 67 -27.64 -3.45 0.82
C ARG A 67 -28.60 -3.43 2.01
N VAL A 68 -28.20 -2.83 3.13
CA VAL A 68 -29.07 -2.74 4.32
C VAL A 68 -30.29 -1.86 4.04
N THR A 69 -30.10 -0.77 3.30
CA THR A 69 -31.19 0.14 2.92
C THR A 69 -32.17 -0.55 1.97
N ASP A 70 -31.66 -1.23 0.96
CA ASP A 70 -32.45 -2.02 0.00
C ASP A 70 -33.24 -3.13 0.70
N GLN A 71 -32.60 -3.88 1.61
CA GLN A 71 -33.28 -4.91 2.40
C GLN A 71 -34.41 -4.35 3.28
N ARG A 72 -34.23 -3.17 3.87
CA ARG A 72 -35.29 -2.52 4.66
C ARG A 72 -36.47 -2.13 3.78
N GLN A 73 -36.21 -1.62 2.57
CA GLN A 73 -37.26 -1.24 1.65
C GLN A 73 -38.05 -2.47 1.17
N LEU A 74 -37.37 -3.54 0.78
CA LEU A 74 -38.02 -4.80 0.39
C LEU A 74 -38.93 -5.36 1.49
N LEU A 75 -38.51 -5.26 2.76
CA LEU A 75 -39.35 -5.68 3.88
C LEU A 75 -40.58 -4.78 4.05
N ALA A 76 -40.44 -3.46 3.89
CA ALA A 76 -41.56 -2.54 3.94
C ALA A 76 -42.57 -2.82 2.81
N ASP A 77 -42.08 -3.03 1.59
CA ASP A 77 -42.89 -3.36 0.42
C ASP A 77 -43.65 -4.68 0.62
N GLN A 78 -42.99 -5.70 1.18
CA GLN A 78 -43.65 -6.99 1.48
C GLN A 78 -44.78 -6.83 2.50
N VAL A 79 -44.58 -6.01 3.53
CA VAL A 79 -45.62 -5.72 4.53
C VAL A 79 -46.79 -4.96 3.91
N GLU A 80 -46.50 -4.00 3.03
CA GLU A 80 -47.53 -3.25 2.31
C GLU A 80 -48.32 -4.14 1.35
N ILE A 81 -47.65 -5.00 0.58
CA ILE A 81 -48.29 -6.00 -0.29
C ILE A 81 -49.20 -6.91 0.54
N ALA A 82 -48.73 -7.40 1.69
CA ALA A 82 -49.56 -8.24 2.56
C ALA A 82 -50.82 -7.49 3.05
N ARG A 83 -50.67 -6.22 3.47
CA ARG A 83 -51.79 -5.37 3.86
C ARG A 83 -52.77 -5.14 2.70
N LEU A 84 -52.26 -4.84 1.51
CA LEU A 84 -53.08 -4.61 0.32
C LEU A 84 -53.83 -5.88 -0.09
N ARG A 85 -53.20 -7.05 -0.02
CA ARG A 85 -53.85 -8.35 -0.27
C ARG A 85 -55.01 -8.61 0.68
N VAL A 86 -54.83 -8.33 1.98
CA VAL A 86 -55.92 -8.42 2.96
C VAL A 86 -57.07 -7.48 2.56
N ARG A 87 -56.77 -6.24 2.17
CA ARG A 87 -57.78 -5.27 1.76
C ARG A 87 -58.55 -5.70 0.51
N ILE A 88 -57.89 -6.32 -0.46
CA ILE A 88 -58.55 -6.87 -1.67
C ILE A 88 -59.59 -7.93 -1.27
N VAL A 89 -59.22 -8.83 -0.36
CA VAL A 89 -60.14 -9.87 0.14
C VAL A 89 -61.34 -9.26 0.86
N GLU A 90 -61.12 -8.26 1.73
CA GLU A 90 -62.22 -7.55 2.43
C GLU A 90 -63.21 -6.88 1.46
N LEU A 91 -62.73 -6.44 0.30
CA LEU A 91 -63.53 -5.81 -0.75
C LEU A 91 -64.19 -6.83 -1.70
N GLY A 92 -64.04 -8.13 -1.44
CA GLY A 92 -64.64 -9.21 -2.24
C GLY A 92 -63.86 -9.58 -3.50
N GLY A 93 -62.62 -9.11 -3.64
CA GLY A 93 -61.72 -9.52 -4.73
C GLY A 93 -60.90 -10.77 -4.40
N ASP A 94 -60.32 -11.38 -5.43
CA ASP A 94 -59.36 -12.50 -5.29
C ASP A 94 -57.92 -11.99 -5.38
N PRO A 95 -57.06 -12.20 -4.36
CA PRO A 95 -55.67 -11.73 -4.33
C PRO A 95 -54.65 -12.70 -4.97
N SER A 96 -55.08 -13.75 -5.68
CA SER A 96 -54.22 -14.75 -6.35
C SER A 96 -53.29 -14.15 -7.42
#